data_AF-A0A5C4RF22-F1
#
_entry.id   AF-A0A5C4RF22-F1
#
_cell.length_a   1.000
_cell.length_b   1.000
_cell.length_c   1.000
_cell.angle_alpha   90.00
_cell.angle_beta   90.00
_cell.angle_gamma   90.00
#
_symmetry.space_group_name_H-M   'P 1'
#
loop_
_entity.id
_entity.type
_entity.pdbx_description
1 polymer ?
#
loop_
_entity_poly.entity_id
_entity_poly.type
_entity_poly.pdbx_seq_one_letter_code
_entity_poly.pdbx_strand_id
1 'polypeptide(L)'
;MSRQTDKRANNLIASTDEAWENGELGCSESHVKVSDDITEDLINEVLELQPISIRLNRSLIEDLKMIADLNGLGYQPLIRQVLNRFANSEKKRVLAEAHSKAMRSEKRKSSKRHKAA
;
A
#
# COMPACT_ATOMS: atom_id res chain seq x y z
N MET A 1 16.92 -63.33 17.99
CA MET A 1 16.39 -62.01 18.38
C MET A 1 17.14 -60.96 17.56
N SER A 2 16.69 -60.70 16.32
CA SER A 2 17.38 -59.81 15.38
C SER A 2 17.05 -58.35 15.70
N ARG A 3 18.06 -57.54 16.00
CA ARG A 3 17.91 -56.10 16.25
C ARG A 3 17.69 -55.40 14.92
N GLN A 4 16.46 -54.95 14.71
CA GLN A 4 16.09 -54.08 13.59
C GLN A 4 16.42 -52.64 14.00
N THR A 5 17.69 -52.26 13.90
CA THR A 5 18.12 -50.85 13.96
C THR A 5 18.47 -50.39 12.55
N ASP A 6 18.21 -49.10 12.31
CA ASP A 6 18.74 -48.32 11.17
C ASP A 6 18.04 -48.44 9.81
N LYS A 7 16.85 -47.83 9.71
CA LYS A 7 16.25 -47.41 8.43
C LYS A 7 15.86 -45.93 8.38
N ARG A 8 16.42 -45.07 9.24
CA ARG A 8 16.11 -43.62 9.30
C ARG A 8 17.23 -42.69 8.80
N ALA A 9 18.39 -43.22 8.40
CA ALA A 9 19.56 -42.40 8.07
C ALA A 9 19.65 -41.94 6.58
N ASN A 10 18.83 -42.48 5.68
CA ASN A 10 19.07 -42.33 4.22
C ASN A 10 18.40 -41.12 3.54
N ASN A 11 17.65 -40.28 4.26
CA ASN A 11 16.90 -39.15 3.68
C ASN A 11 17.17 -37.81 4.40
N LEU A 12 18.29 -37.67 5.09
CA LEU A 12 18.67 -36.40 5.72
C LEU A 12 19.41 -35.53 4.69
N ILE A 13 18.89 -34.33 4.45
CA ILE A 13 19.54 -33.33 3.60
C ILE A 13 20.75 -32.78 4.37
N ALA A 14 21.89 -32.67 3.70
CA ALA A 14 23.10 -32.12 4.31
C ALA A 14 22.91 -30.63 4.61
N SER A 15 23.26 -30.19 5.82
CA SER A 15 23.18 -28.79 6.23
C SER A 15 24.35 -27.97 5.66
N THR A 16 24.39 -27.80 4.34
CA THR A 16 25.36 -26.94 3.62
C THR A 16 24.71 -25.65 3.15
N ASP A 17 25.51 -24.63 2.85
CA ASP A 17 25.01 -23.34 2.38
C ASP A 17 24.27 -23.48 1.04
N GLU A 18 24.75 -24.35 0.14
CA GLU A 18 24.13 -24.61 -1.15
C GLU A 18 22.73 -25.21 -1.01
N ALA A 19 22.51 -26.05 0.01
CA ALA A 19 21.21 -26.66 0.29
C ALA A 19 20.18 -25.64 0.84
N TRP A 20 20.63 -24.54 1.43
CA TRP A 20 19.77 -23.41 1.80
C TRP A 20 19.48 -22.52 0.59
N GLU A 21 20.49 -22.18 -0.20
CA GLU A 21 20.36 -21.29 -1.36
C GLU A 21 19.52 -21.89 -2.50
N ASN A 22 19.60 -23.21 -2.70
CA ASN A 22 18.80 -23.92 -3.70
C ASN A 22 17.37 -24.25 -3.22
N GLY A 23 17.04 -23.96 -1.95
CA GLY A 23 15.74 -24.23 -1.33
C GLY A 23 15.47 -25.70 -0.98
N GLU A 24 16.47 -26.57 -1.01
CA GLU A 24 16.35 -27.98 -0.57
C GLU A 24 16.06 -28.04 0.94
N LEU A 25 16.66 -27.12 1.71
CA LEU A 25 16.34 -26.83 3.10
C LEU A 25 15.42 -25.61 3.23
N GLY A 26 14.49 -25.65 4.18
CA GLY A 26 13.64 -24.51 4.54
C GLY A 26 12.40 -24.27 3.67
N CYS A 27 12.35 -24.77 2.43
CA CYS A 27 11.19 -24.59 1.53
C CYS A 27 10.16 -25.74 1.58
N SER A 28 10.36 -26.74 2.43
CA SER A 28 9.41 -27.86 2.56
C SER A 28 8.11 -27.43 3.24
N GLU A 29 6.97 -27.67 2.58
CA GLU A 29 5.64 -27.34 3.12
C GLU A 29 5.36 -27.98 4.49
N SER A 30 5.91 -29.16 4.77
CA SER A 30 5.76 -29.85 6.06
C SER A 30 6.36 -29.11 7.25
N HIS A 31 7.22 -28.12 7.01
CA HIS A 31 7.88 -27.32 8.02
C HIS A 31 7.45 -25.84 7.97
N VAL A 32 6.46 -25.50 7.14
CA VAL A 32 5.88 -24.16 7.06
C VAL A 32 4.72 -24.04 8.06
N LYS A 33 4.64 -22.91 8.75
CA LYS A 33 3.49 -22.51 9.56
C LYS A 33 3.17 -21.04 9.30
N VAL A 34 1.89 -20.70 9.14
CA VAL A 34 1.44 -19.29 9.13
C VAL A 34 1.76 -18.69 10.51
N SER A 35 2.40 -17.51 10.51
CA SER A 35 2.65 -16.78 11.75
C SER A 35 1.35 -16.25 12.32
N ASP A 36 1.11 -16.53 13.60
CA ASP A 36 -0.04 -15.99 14.33
C ASP A 36 0.24 -14.53 14.79
N ASP A 37 1.49 -14.09 14.75
CA ASP A 37 1.95 -12.80 15.29
C ASP A 37 1.75 -11.64 14.30
N ILE A 38 1.64 -11.93 13.00
CA ILE A 38 1.43 -10.91 11.96
C ILE A 38 -0.03 -10.96 11.53
N THR A 39 -0.83 -10.10 12.13
CA THR A 39 -2.25 -9.94 11.79
C THR A 39 -2.44 -8.84 10.75
N GLU A 40 -3.56 -8.90 10.01
CA GLU A 40 -3.94 -7.85 9.07
C GLU A 40 -4.14 -6.50 9.78
N ASP A 41 -4.60 -6.53 11.03
CA ASP A 41 -4.73 -5.33 11.88
C ASP A 41 -3.37 -4.70 12.18
N LEU A 42 -2.35 -5.50 12.51
CA LEU A 42 -0.99 -4.99 12.74
C LEU A 42 -0.42 -4.36 11.47
N ILE A 43 -0.64 -4.97 10.30
CA ILE A 43 -0.24 -4.40 9.01
C ILE A 43 -0.95 -3.07 8.76
N ASN A 44 -2.25 -3.01 9.01
CA ASN A 44 -3.05 -1.81 8.84
C ASN A 44 -2.59 -0.69 9.79
N GLU A 45 -2.30 -1.01 11.05
CA GLU A 45 -1.81 -0.05 12.04
C GLU A 45 -0.45 0.53 11.63
N VAL A 46 0.52 -0.33 11.30
CA VAL A 46 1.88 0.10 10.89
C VAL A 46 1.85 0.95 9.62
N LEU A 47 0.92 0.68 8.70
CA LEU A 47 0.78 1.43 7.45
C LEU A 47 -0.23 2.57 7.53
N GLU A 48 -0.78 2.86 8.71
CA GLU A 48 -1.85 3.85 8.93
C GLU A 48 -3.05 3.68 7.96
N LEU A 49 -3.38 2.43 7.64
CA LEU A 49 -4.48 2.07 6.76
C LEU A 49 -5.76 1.85 7.56
N GLN A 50 -6.83 2.52 7.13
CA GLN A 50 -8.17 2.27 7.65
C GLN A 50 -9.02 1.59 6.57
N PRO A 51 -9.53 0.37 6.80
CA PRO A 51 -10.47 -0.25 5.88
C PRO A 51 -11.77 0.54 5.88
N ILE A 52 -12.25 0.89 4.69
CA ILE A 52 -13.51 1.60 4.48
C ILE A 52 -14.39 0.81 3.51
N SER A 53 -15.71 0.88 3.73
CA SER A 53 -16.68 0.35 2.79
C SER A 53 -17.26 1.49 1.96
N ILE A 54 -17.02 1.45 0.65
CA ILE A 54 -17.52 2.45 -0.31
C ILE A 54 -18.33 1.77 -1.40
N ARG A 55 -19.42 2.41 -1.83
CA ARG A 55 -20.23 1.93 -2.96
C ARG A 55 -19.80 2.69 -4.23
N LEU A 56 -19.45 1.95 -5.27
CA LEU A 56 -19.05 2.47 -6.57
C LEU A 56 -19.85 1.77 -7.68
N ASN A 57 -19.98 2.44 -8.83
CA ASN A 57 -20.62 1.84 -10.00
C ASN A 57 -19.80 0.64 -10.49
N ARG A 58 -20.46 -0.44 -10.90
CA ARG A 58 -19.78 -1.66 -11.34
C ARG A 58 -18.84 -1.40 -12.52
N SER A 59 -19.28 -0.63 -13.52
CA SER A 59 -18.44 -0.29 -14.68
C SER A 59 -17.15 0.41 -14.26
N LEU A 60 -17.26 1.38 -13.34
CA LEU A 60 -16.11 2.11 -12.82
C LEU A 60 -15.12 1.18 -12.11
N ILE A 61 -15.59 0.22 -11.32
CA ILE A 61 -14.71 -0.76 -10.65
C ILE A 61 -13.92 -1.57 -11.69
N GLU A 62 -14.58 -2.02 -12.75
CA GLU A 62 -13.92 -2.81 -13.80
C GLU A 62 -12.92 -1.97 -14.61
N ASP A 63 -13.27 -0.73 -14.94
CA ASP A 63 -12.34 0.21 -15.60
C ASP A 63 -11.09 0.44 -14.74
N LEU A 64 -11.27 0.63 -13.43
CA LEU A 64 -10.17 0.86 -12.49
C LEU A 64 -9.28 -0.39 -12.32
N LYS A 65 -9.85 -1.59 -12.32
CA LYS A 65 -9.07 -2.84 -12.31
C LYS A 65 -8.24 -2.97 -13.58
N MET A 66 -8.86 -2.76 -14.75
CA MET A 66 -8.15 -2.81 -16.04
C MET A 66 -7.00 -1.81 -16.08
N ILE A 67 -7.21 -0.57 -15.61
CA ILE A 67 -6.14 0.43 -15.50
C ILE A 67 -5.05 -0.05 -14.56
N ALA A 68 -5.39 -0.67 -13.42
CA ALA A 68 -4.41 -1.16 -12.47
C ALA A 68 -3.52 -2.24 -13.11
N ASP A 69 -4.13 -3.21 -13.80
CA ASP A 69 -3.44 -4.30 -14.49
C ASP A 69 -2.49 -3.76 -15.57
N LEU A 70 -2.93 -2.79 -16.38
CA LEU A 70 -2.09 -2.15 -17.39
C LEU A 70 -0.87 -1.42 -16.81
N ASN A 71 -0.95 -0.98 -15.55
CA ASN A 71 0.14 -0.29 -14.85
C ASN A 71 0.95 -1.23 -13.94
N GLY A 72 0.66 -2.54 -13.93
CA GLY A 72 1.32 -3.51 -13.05
C GLY A 72 1.02 -3.27 -11.56
N LEU A 73 -0.14 -2.70 -11.24
CA LEU A 73 -0.58 -2.39 -9.89
C LEU A 73 -1.83 -3.18 -9.53
N GLY A 74 -2.01 -3.47 -8.24
CA GLY A 74 -3.31 -3.95 -7.75
C GLY A 74 -4.36 -2.84 -7.75
N TYR A 75 -5.64 -3.22 -7.82
CA TYR A 75 -6.77 -2.30 -7.72
C TYR A 75 -6.69 -1.42 -6.46
N GLN A 76 -6.50 -2.00 -5.27
CA GLN A 76 -6.46 -1.24 -4.02
C GLN A 76 -5.30 -0.21 -3.98
N PRO A 77 -4.04 -0.55 -4.35
CA PRO A 77 -2.97 0.44 -4.54
C PRO A 77 -3.34 1.58 -5.49
N LEU A 78 -3.92 1.27 -6.66
CA LEU A 78 -4.32 2.29 -7.63
C LEU A 78 -5.35 3.25 -7.03
N ILE A 79 -6.39 2.73 -6.38
CA ILE A 79 -7.45 3.55 -5.79
C ILE A 79 -6.91 4.48 -4.72
N ARG A 80 -6.02 3.98 -3.84
CA ARG A 80 -5.33 4.83 -2.87
C ARG A 80 -4.56 5.96 -3.53
N GLN A 81 -3.84 5.69 -4.62
CA GLN A 81 -3.13 6.74 -5.35
C GLN A 81 -4.07 7.77 -5.97
N VAL A 82 -5.16 7.33 -6.59
CA VAL A 82 -6.16 8.21 -7.21
C VAL A 82 -6.79 9.14 -6.17
N LEU A 83 -7.24 8.59 -5.04
CA LEU A 83 -7.85 9.38 -3.97
C LEU A 83 -6.86 10.38 -3.35
N ASN A 84 -5.59 9.97 -3.14
CA ASN A 84 -4.54 10.87 -2.65
C ASN A 84 -4.23 12.00 -3.64
N ARG A 85 -4.12 11.67 -4.94
CA ARG A 85 -3.89 12.68 -6.00
C ARG A 85 -5.02 13.69 -6.06
N PHE A 86 -6.26 13.22 -5.97
CA PHE A 86 -7.44 14.09 -5.93
C PHE A 86 -7.40 15.01 -4.70
N ALA A 87 -7.26 14.46 -3.50
CA ALA A 87 -7.24 15.24 -2.26
C ALA A 87 -6.12 16.29 -2.25
N ASN A 88 -4.92 15.93 -2.72
CA ASN A 88 -3.80 16.87 -2.81
C ASN A 88 -4.05 18.00 -3.82
N SER A 89 -4.71 17.70 -4.93
CA SER A 89 -5.05 18.70 -5.95
C SER A 89 -6.11 19.67 -5.43
N GLU A 90 -7.13 19.17 -4.75
CA GLU A 90 -8.18 20.00 -4.14
C GLU A 90 -7.64 20.90 -3.03
N LYS A 91 -6.75 20.40 -2.16
CA LYS A 91 -6.06 21.21 -1.15
C LYS A 91 -5.30 22.38 -1.79
N LYS A 92 -4.53 22.11 -2.84
CA LYS A 92 -3.77 23.14 -3.58
C LYS A 92 -4.71 24.18 -4.20
N ARG A 93 -5.81 23.75 -4.82
CA ARG A 93 -6.82 24.63 -5.42
C ARG A 93 -7.42 25.58 -4.38
N VAL A 94 -7.87 25.05 -3.24
CA VAL A 94 -8.46 25.86 -2.15
C VAL A 94 -7.46 26.89 -1.62
N LEU A 95 -6.20 26.50 -1.40
CA LEU A 95 -5.15 27.42 -0.96
C LEU A 95 -4.89 28.54 -1.97
N ALA A 96 -4.79 28.20 -3.26
CA ALA A 96 -4.58 29.18 -4.33
C ALA A 96 -5.74 30.19 -4.43
N GLU A 97 -6.98 29.72 -4.26
CA GLU A 97 -8.15 30.58 -4.23
C GLU A 97 -8.15 31.51 -3.00
N ALA A 98 -7.83 30.98 -1.82
CA ALA A 98 -7.74 31.76 -0.59
C ALA A 98 -6.67 32.86 -0.69
N HIS A 99 -5.47 32.51 -1.17
CA HIS A 99 -4.39 33.45 -1.41
C HIS A 99 -4.80 34.55 -2.41
N SER A 100 -5.41 34.16 -3.52
CA SER A 100 -5.87 35.10 -4.55
C SER A 100 -6.94 36.08 -4.01
N LYS A 101 -7.85 35.59 -3.15
CA LYS A 101 -8.86 36.42 -2.48
C LYS A 101 -8.21 37.41 -1.50
N ALA A 102 -7.26 36.95 -0.69
CA ALA A 102 -6.52 37.80 0.25
C ALA A 102 -5.77 38.92 -0.50
N MET A 103 -5.00 38.57 -1.53
CA MET A 103 -4.25 39.54 -2.34
C MET A 103 -5.14 40.56 -3.06
N ARG A 104 -6.31 40.12 -3.57
CA ARG A 104 -7.30 41.06 -4.16
C ARG A 104 -7.88 42.00 -3.11
N SER A 105 -8.09 41.53 -1.88
CA SER A 105 -8.60 42.36 -0.79
C SER A 105 -7.58 43.41 -0.35
N GLU A 106 -6.29 43.07 -0.33
CA GLU A 106 -5.20 43.99 -0.01
C GLU A 106 -4.99 45.04 -1.10
N LYS A 107 -4.97 44.64 -2.38
CA LYS A 107 -4.90 45.59 -3.51
C LYS A 107 -6.08 46.57 -3.52
N ARG A 108 -7.28 46.12 -3.16
CA ARG A 108 -8.45 47.00 -3.02
C ARG A 108 -8.30 47.99 -1.87
N LYS A 109 -7.72 47.57 -0.74
CA LYS A 109 -7.45 48.44 0.41
C LYS A 109 -6.36 49.47 0.11
N SER A 110 -5.27 49.09 -0.56
CA SER A 110 -4.17 50.01 -0.92
C SER A 110 -4.61 51.03 -1.98
N SER A 111 -5.37 50.61 -2.99
CA SER A 111 -5.94 51.51 -4.00
C SER A 111 -6.89 52.55 -3.40
N LYS A 112 -7.73 52.18 -2.43
CA LYS A 112 -8.61 53.15 -1.73
C LYS A 112 -7.82 54.17 -0.91
N ARG A 113 -6.72 53.77 -0.27
CA ARG A 113 -5.87 54.67 0.53
C ARG A 113 -5.17 55.72 -0.35
N HIS A 114 -4.74 55.34 -1.56
CA HIS A 114 -4.11 56.28 -2.50
C HIS A 114 -5.07 57.28 -3.14
N LYS A 115 -6.39 57.02 -3.13
CA LYS A 115 -7.39 57.92 -3.73
C LYS A 115 -8.00 58.91 -2.73
N ALA A 116 -7.68 58.74 -1.44
CA ALA A 116 -8.21 59.56 -0.34
C ALA A 116 -7.15 60.50 0.28
N ALA A 117 -5.92 60.48 -0.25
CA ALA A 117 -4.84 61.42 0.02
C ALA A 117 -4.64 62.30 -1.21
#